data_AF-K1YV89-F1
#
_entry.id   AF-K1YV89-F1
#
_cell.length_a   1.000
_cell.length_b   1.000
_cell.length_c   1.000
_cell.angle_alpha   90.00
_cell.angle_beta   90.00
_cell.angle_gamma   90.00
#
_symmetry.space_group_name_H-M   'P 1'
#
loop_
_entity.id
_entity.type
_entity.pdbx_description
1 polymer ?
#
loop_
_entity_poly.entity_id
_entity_poly.type
_entity_poly.pdbx_seq_one_letter_code
_entity_poly.pdbx_strand_id
1 'polypeptide(L)' 'MSNLNNSGPPKGCVSSDTGFQVGDKVTFTNDNGAVFPGKTIVGSEIVNGEKRFFYAPTASPWFSARVRNLKREK' A
#
# COMPACT_ATOMS: atom_id res chain seq x y z
N MET A 1 -34.53 -13.87 -16.04
CA MET A 1 -34.42 -13.05 -14.81
C MET A 1 -32.96 -12.97 -14.44
N SER A 2 -32.47 -11.77 -14.15
CA SER A 2 -31.07 -11.33 -14.30
C SER A 2 -30.07 -11.98 -13.33
N ASN A 3 -28.87 -12.18 -13.86
CA ASN A 3 -27.64 -12.72 -13.28
C ASN A 3 -27.20 -12.06 -11.94
N LEU A 4 -26.83 -12.86 -10.94
CA LEU A 4 -26.23 -12.40 -9.67
C LEU A 4 -24.70 -12.40 -9.81
N ASN A 5 -24.12 -11.23 -10.08
CA ASN A 5 -22.67 -11.07 -10.20
C ASN A 5 -22.14 -10.21 -9.04
N ASN A 6 -20.97 -10.59 -8.52
CA ASN A 6 -20.12 -9.86 -7.57
C ASN A 6 -20.53 -9.91 -6.09
N SER A 7 -20.32 -11.08 -5.49
CA SER A 7 -19.94 -11.13 -4.09
C SER A 7 -18.53 -10.53 -3.96
N GLY A 8 -18.44 -9.44 -3.20
CA GLY A 8 -17.25 -8.64 -2.99
C GLY A 8 -16.04 -9.38 -2.42
N PRO A 9 -14.93 -8.65 -2.18
CA PRO A 9 -13.68 -9.26 -1.75
C PRO A 9 -13.88 -10.09 -0.46
N PRO A 10 -13.17 -11.23 -0.34
CA PRO A 10 -13.42 -12.19 0.72
C PRO A 10 -13.21 -11.57 2.10
N LYS A 11 -14.15 -11.86 3.00
CA LYS A 11 -14.14 -11.50 4.43
C LYS A 11 -12.81 -11.91 5.06
N GLY A 12 -11.98 -10.91 5.35
CA GLY A 12 -10.63 -11.08 5.90
C GLY A 12 -9.71 -9.87 5.69
N CYS A 13 -10.11 -8.93 4.84
CA CYS A 13 -9.39 -7.67 4.69
C CYS A 13 -9.76 -6.74 5.86
N VAL A 14 -8.93 -6.72 6.91
CA VAL A 14 -8.97 -5.66 7.92
C VAL A 14 -8.72 -4.36 7.17
N SER A 15 -9.79 -3.60 6.93
CA SER A 15 -9.72 -2.24 6.40
C SER A 15 -9.20 -1.35 7.51
N SER A 16 -7.90 -1.48 7.84
CA SER A 16 -7.17 -0.36 8.42
C SER A 16 -7.10 0.68 7.31
N ASP A 17 -7.94 1.72 7.42
CA ASP A 17 -8.19 2.84 6.51
C ASP A 17 -6.94 3.71 6.24
N THR A 18 -5.83 3.08 5.88
CA THR A 18 -4.64 3.77 5.36
C THR A 18 -4.90 4.30 3.95
N GLY A 19 -5.98 3.84 3.31
CA GLY A 19 -6.40 4.22 1.96
C GLY A 19 -5.60 3.57 0.84
N PHE A 20 -4.34 3.19 1.05
CA PHE A 20 -3.49 2.59 0.02
C PHE A 20 -3.88 1.14 -0.33
N GLN A 21 -3.82 0.83 -1.63
CA GLN A 21 -4.01 -0.51 -2.17
C GLN A 21 -2.90 -0.88 -3.16
N VAL A 22 -2.74 -2.17 -3.44
CA VAL A 22 -1.81 -2.66 -4.47
C VAL A 22 -2.14 -2.03 -5.83
N GLY A 23 -1.12 -1.56 -6.53
CA GLY A 23 -1.26 -0.82 -7.80
C GLY A 23 -1.31 0.69 -7.64
N ASP A 24 -1.52 1.24 -6.43
CA ASP A 24 -1.50 2.69 -6.21
C ASP A 24 -0.11 3.26 -6.53
N LYS A 25 -0.08 4.35 -7.28
CA LYS A 25 1.12 5.16 -7.47
C LYS A 25 1.34 6.07 -6.27
N VAL A 26 2.55 6.05 -5.74
CA VAL A 26 2.91 6.75 -4.51
C VAL A 26 4.30 7.36 -4.61
N THR A 27 4.49 8.44 -3.87
CA THR A 27 5.79 8.98 -3.51
C THR A 27 6.16 8.48 -2.12
N PHE A 28 7.35 7.90 -1.97
CA PHE A 28 7.92 7.50 -0.69
C PHE A 28 8.85 8.57 -0.15
N THR A 29 8.72 8.95 1.13
CA THR A 29 9.66 9.83 1.83
C THR A 29 10.28 9.08 2.98
N ASN A 30 11.61 8.93 3.02
CA ASN A 30 12.26 8.25 4.13
C ASN A 30 12.31 9.15 5.40
N ASP A 31 12.69 8.57 6.53
CA ASP A 31 12.74 9.30 7.81
C ASP A 31 13.81 10.42 7.82
N ASN A 32 14.74 10.44 6.85
CA ASN A 32 15.71 11.51 6.65
C ASN A 32 15.19 12.65 5.74
N GLY A 33 13.92 12.59 5.30
CA GLY A 33 13.29 13.59 4.42
C GLY A 33 13.63 13.45 2.93
N ALA A 34 14.35 12.41 2.52
CA ALA A 34 14.62 12.16 1.10
C ALA A 34 13.37 11.61 0.41
N VAL A 35 13.00 12.23 -0.71
CA VAL A 35 11.76 11.96 -1.45
C VAL A 35 12.06 11.13 -2.70
N PHE A 36 11.29 10.07 -2.89
CA PHE A 36 11.41 9.09 -3.97
C PHE A 36 10.05 8.93 -4.66
N PRO A 37 9.76 9.71 -5.71
CA PRO A 37 8.50 9.61 -6.45
C PRO A 37 8.48 8.38 -7.38
N GLY A 38 7.32 8.13 -7.99
CA GLY A 38 7.12 7.14 -9.04
C GLY A 38 7.18 5.70 -8.53
N LYS A 39 6.74 5.46 -7.30
CA LYS A 39 6.64 4.11 -6.73
C LYS A 39 5.23 3.57 -6.92
N THR A 40 5.10 2.26 -6.87
CA THR A 40 3.83 1.53 -6.97
C THR A 40 3.74 0.56 -5.80
N ILE A 41 2.62 0.56 -5.09
CA ILE A 41 2.39 -0.41 -4.02
C ILE A 41 2.28 -1.82 -4.63
N VAL A 42 3.05 -2.77 -4.10
CA VAL A 42 3.07 -4.18 -4.57
C VAL A 42 2.57 -5.17 -3.52
N GLY A 43 2.42 -4.74 -2.27
CA GLY A 43 1.93 -5.58 -1.19
C GLY A 43 1.83 -4.82 0.13
N SER A 44 1.31 -5.50 1.15
CA SER A 44 1.21 -4.96 2.50
C SER A 44 1.40 -6.05 3.55
N GLU A 45 1.83 -5.65 4.73
CA GLU A 45 1.98 -6.51 5.91
C GLU A 45 1.54 -5.78 7.18
N ILE A 46 1.35 -6.53 8.27
CA ILE A 46 1.09 -5.99 9.61
C ILE A 46 2.30 -6.28 10.49
N VAL A 47 2.95 -5.23 10.99
CA VAL A 47 4.13 -5.32 11.87
C VAL A 47 3.80 -4.61 13.18
N ASN A 48 3.79 -5.35 14.31
CA ASN A 48 3.43 -4.80 15.64
C ASN A 48 2.07 -4.07 15.66
N GLY A 49 1.09 -4.57 14.89
CA GLY A 49 -0.23 -3.94 14.76
C GLY A 49 -0.29 -2.72 13.81
N GLU A 50 0.84 -2.31 13.23
CA GLU A 50 0.90 -1.24 12.23
C GLU A 50 0.88 -1.82 10.81
N LYS A 51 -0.02 -1.31 9.96
CA LYS A 51 -0.06 -1.67 8.53
C LYS A 51 1.08 -0.98 7.78
N ARG A 52 1.90 -1.76 7.08
CA ARG A 52 3.02 -1.28 6.25
C ARG A 52 2.89 -1.80 4.82
N PHE A 53 3.56 -1.12 3.90
CA PHE A 53 3.41 -1.35 2.47
C PHE A 53 4.75 -1.55 1.78
N PHE A 54 4.81 -2.56 0.92
CA PHE A 54 5.91 -2.76 -0.01
C PHE A 54 5.64 -1.98 -1.30
N TYR A 55 6.70 -1.47 -1.92
CA TYR A 55 6.59 -0.68 -3.14
C TYR A 55 7.75 -0.95 -4.10
N ALA A 56 7.51 -0.76 -5.39
CA ALA A 56 8.48 -0.89 -6.46
C ALA A 56 8.42 0.32 -7.40
N PRO A 57 9.51 0.72 -8.07
CA PRO A 57 10.84 0.13 -8.02
C PRO A 57 11.59 0.52 -6.74
N THR A 58 12.31 -0.44 -6.15
CA THR A 58 13.18 -0.23 -4.98
C THR A 58 14.35 -1.21 -5.02
N ALA A 59 15.51 -0.81 -4.49
CA ALA A 59 16.66 -1.71 -4.31
C ALA A 59 16.51 -2.58 -3.05
N SER A 60 15.49 -2.34 -2.22
CA SER A 60 15.25 -3.06 -0.98
C SER A 60 13.82 -3.62 -0.92
N PRO A 61 13.48 -4.69 -1.67
CA PRO A 61 12.13 -5.25 -1.70
C PRO A 61 11.63 -5.81 -0.36
N TRP A 62 12.54 -6.15 0.55
CA TRP A 62 12.24 -6.61 1.91
C TRP A 62 11.88 -5.48 2.88
N PHE A 63 11.98 -4.22 2.46
CA PHE A 63 11.69 -3.06 3.30
C PHE A 63 10.25 -2.57 3.07
N SER A 64 9.43 -2.56 4.13
CA SER A 64 8.08 -2.02 4.10
C SER A 64 8.04 -0.59 4.65
N ALA A 65 7.36 0.31 3.93
CA ALA A 65 7.14 1.68 4.37
C ALA A 65 5.91 1.80 5.27
N ARG A 66 6.02 2.69 6.26
CA ARG A 66 4.89 3.16 7.04
C ARG A 66 3.98 4.03 6.20
N VAL A 67 2.70 4.04 6.54
CA VAL A 67 1.67 4.88 5.90
C VAL A 67 2.08 6.36 5.87
N ARG A 68 2.62 6.86 6.99
CA ARG A 68 3.07 8.25 7.12
C ARG A 68 4.19 8.66 6.16
N ASN A 69 4.91 7.67 5.62
CA ASN A 69 6.03 7.87 4.68
C ASN A 69 5.57 7.76 3.22
N LEU A 70 4.29 7.53 2.97
CA LEU A 70 3.71 7.35 1.64
C LEU A 70 2.70 8.46 1.35
N LYS A 71 2.72 8.96 0.12
CA LYS A 71 1.75 9.93 -0.39
C LYS A 71 1.28 9.47 -1.77
N ARG A 72 -0.03 9.42 -2.01
CA ARG A 72 -0.54 9.07 -3.34
C ARG A 72 -0.21 10.15 -4.36
N GLU A 73 0.17 9.69 -5.53
CA GLU A 73 0.28 10.53 -6.71
C GLU A 73 -1.13 10.70 -7.29
N LYS A 74 -1.52 11.94 -7.62
CA LYS A 74 -2.84 12.26 -8.17
C LYS A 74 -2.92 11.86 -9.64
#